data_AF-A0A2G5UD47-F1
#
_entry.id   AF-A0A2G5UD47-F1
#
_cell.length_a   1.000
_cell.length_b   1.000
_cell.length_c   1.000
_cell.angle_alpha   90.00
_cell.angle_beta   90.00
_cell.angle_gamma   90.00
#
_symmetry.space_group_name_H-M   'P 1'
#
loop_
_entity.id
_entity.type
_entity.pdbx_description
1 polymer ?
#
loop_
_entity_poly.entity_id
_entity_poly.type
_entity_poly.pdbx_seq_one_letter_code
_entity_poly.pdbx_strand_id
1 'polypeptide(L)'
;MELTGLKWNEEVRHRKYSIRKGIVWNFSSTSFRPPISWKDLLENDEFFTLFFKLHSKIRHDENLCTKSMNCLIQLASLTGDCMPVADQEASCKYVQMYISNLLELFQQGPSKWETNHFCMIINRLFLYRPLTSVMKQEAELRSRFFAFLRDYTIHLTNQAMQKAIGEAEHEDHTSLALIYDAIVVLLRGRWRTCFASEEEADAVDNELVKWPVLMIVNAFIQNVLAPPKGSRPVAKDEDDGDDDSEDRTLFQDLFNPLSSMICYSVGEFMENMATNLHQSLAEFTGMATGTVDSSRLPTWQEDQHWLMLTLANSLVGEEIDGACHVSGDVFDYTQKMFHAGRKFDELKKAQYLQLCIEQPTQDRQQYAQEIDPFVIIMGELFAWASIEHDVFANASREMISPELCRSTFLCLRRFLNAASSPVDCDKWNDYQGVAAENLPVMPKAKEFSAILVRFVVKKVLSVLLNYGSEEKLCQDAIDCLLSLVESHASDIASSPELFEYLNSLDIARLPNRANLMKALVLIGAAANDQELQENMFKLILVPLSERFMAAVSVPSQTEVDSQIVDYLQCFDGVAKASQSHSAPVLFSEF
;
A
#
# COMPACT_ATOMS: atom_id res chain seq x y z
N MET A 1 -15.72 -58.55 -1.15
CA MET A 1 -14.31 -58.96 -1.01
C MET A 1 -13.48 -57.73 -1.26
N GLU A 2 -13.21 -56.99 -0.18
CA GLU A 2 -11.90 -56.99 0.53
C GLU A 2 -10.88 -56.15 -0.26
N LEU A 3 -10.68 -54.87 0.07
CA LEU A 3 -9.86 -54.29 1.16
C LEU A 3 -8.37 -54.67 1.15
N THR A 4 -7.56 -53.60 1.15
CA THR A 4 -6.16 -53.46 1.60
C THR A 4 -5.07 -54.05 0.71
N GLY A 5 -3.94 -53.39 0.45
CA GLY A 5 -3.40 -52.13 0.92
C GLY A 5 -1.89 -52.11 0.69
N LEU A 6 -1.32 -50.96 0.32
CA LEU A 6 0.11 -50.60 0.40
C LEU A 6 0.13 -49.07 0.23
N LYS A 7 -0.15 -48.28 1.28
CA LYS A 7 0.86 -47.69 2.19
C LYS A 7 2.12 -47.24 1.46
N TRP A 8 2.11 -45.99 1.00
CA TRP A 8 3.33 -45.22 0.83
C TRP A 8 3.63 -44.54 2.16
N ASN A 9 4.78 -44.89 2.72
CA ASN A 9 5.29 -44.33 3.96
C ASN A 9 5.48 -42.83 3.82
N GLU A 10 4.72 -42.09 4.64
CA GLU A 10 5.09 -40.77 5.10
C GLU A 10 6.36 -40.88 5.96
N GLU A 11 7.51 -40.56 5.37
CA GLU A 11 8.68 -40.09 6.12
C GLU A 11 9.05 -38.70 5.61
N VAL A 12 8.45 -37.71 6.28
CA VAL A 12 9.02 -36.43 6.70
C VAL A 12 10.33 -36.04 6.00
N ARG A 13 10.21 -35.31 4.90
CA ARG A 13 11.16 -34.24 4.54
C ARG A 13 10.37 -32.94 4.36
N HIS A 14 10.20 -32.23 5.47
CA HIS A 14 9.81 -30.83 5.45
C HIS A 14 10.87 -30.01 4.70
N ARG A 15 10.60 -29.67 3.44
CA ARG A 15 10.98 -28.38 2.85
C ARG A 15 9.72 -27.77 2.23
N LYS A 16 8.83 -27.31 3.11
CA LYS A 16 7.85 -26.28 2.76
C LYS A 16 8.61 -24.95 2.77
N TYR A 17 8.90 -24.39 1.60
CA TYR A 17 9.09 -22.94 1.51
C TYR A 17 7.69 -22.33 1.60
N SER A 18 7.32 -22.04 2.85
CA SER A 18 6.09 -21.34 3.20
C SER A 18 6.35 -19.84 3.05
N ILE A 19 5.95 -19.25 1.93
CA ILE A 19 5.76 -17.80 1.83
C ILE A 19 4.48 -17.49 2.60
N ARG A 20 4.60 -17.29 3.92
CA ARG A 20 3.56 -16.65 4.73
C ARG A 20 4.13 -16.23 6.08
N LYS A 21 3.82 -14.96 6.41
CA LYS A 21 3.93 -14.25 7.68
C LYS A 21 5.29 -13.64 8.01
N GLY A 22 5.34 -12.32 7.86
CA GLY A 22 6.32 -11.43 8.46
C GLY A 22 7.74 -11.79 8.07
N ILE A 23 8.24 -11.18 7.00
CA ILE A 23 9.68 -11.04 6.84
C ILE A 23 10.13 -10.08 7.96
N VAL A 24 10.27 -10.63 9.16
CA VAL A 24 11.39 -10.27 10.02
C VAL A 24 12.58 -10.39 9.09
N TRP A 25 13.13 -9.25 8.71
CA TRP A 25 14.34 -9.12 7.91
C TRP A 25 15.46 -9.94 8.56
N ASN A 26 15.53 -11.23 8.24
CA ASN A 26 16.63 -12.10 8.59
C ASN A 26 17.78 -11.88 7.60
N PHE A 27 18.16 -10.61 7.41
CA PHE A 27 19.60 -10.36 7.33
C PHE A 27 20.08 -10.55 8.74
N SER A 28 21.02 -11.47 8.97
CA SER A 28 21.81 -11.44 10.19
C SER A 28 22.34 -10.02 10.34
N SER A 29 21.67 -9.21 11.16
CA SER A 29 21.94 -7.81 11.45
C SER A 29 23.14 -7.75 12.38
N THR A 30 24.25 -8.32 11.93
CA THR A 30 25.50 -8.29 12.66
C THR A 30 26.16 -6.97 12.32
N SER A 31 25.81 -5.94 13.08
CA SER A 31 26.60 -4.71 13.14
C SER A 31 28.05 -5.06 13.43
N PHE A 32 29.01 -4.45 12.74
CA PHE A 32 30.42 -4.67 13.01
C PHE A 32 30.81 -4.02 14.34
N ARG A 33 31.03 -4.83 15.39
CA ARG A 33 31.38 -4.37 16.75
C ARG A 33 32.75 -4.91 17.18
N PRO A 34 33.85 -4.36 16.66
CA PRO A 34 35.18 -4.82 17.02
C PRO A 34 35.51 -4.48 18.49
N PRO A 35 36.36 -5.30 19.15
CA PRO A 35 36.78 -5.05 20.53
C PRO A 35 37.64 -3.79 20.62
N ILE A 36 37.58 -3.06 21.74
CA ILE A 36 38.24 -1.76 21.95
C ILE A 36 39.74 -1.72 21.57
N SER A 37 40.43 -2.86 21.64
CA SER A 37 41.82 -3.04 21.16
C SER A 37 42.04 -2.68 19.68
N TRP A 38 40.97 -2.60 18.87
CA TRP A 38 41.01 -2.24 17.46
C TRP A 38 40.82 -0.73 17.22
N LYS A 39 40.58 0.06 18.27
CA LYS A 39 40.31 1.50 18.15
C LYS A 39 41.41 2.23 17.37
N ASP A 40 42.66 2.11 17.81
CA ASP A 40 43.80 2.76 17.17
C ASP A 40 43.97 2.35 15.70
N LEU A 41 43.59 1.11 15.36
CA LEU A 41 43.63 0.60 13.99
C LEU A 41 42.53 1.24 13.12
N LEU A 42 41.34 1.44 13.67
CA LEU A 42 40.18 2.00 12.96
C LEU A 42 40.24 3.53 12.87
N GLU A 43 40.94 4.19 13.80
CA GLU A 43 41.26 5.63 13.73
C GLU A 43 42.39 5.93 12.74
N ASN A 44 43.10 4.90 12.25
CA ASN A 44 44.12 5.06 11.23
C ASN A 44 43.49 5.21 9.84
N ASP A 45 43.62 6.42 9.30
CA ASP A 45 43.07 6.81 8.00
C ASP A 45 43.58 5.94 6.83
N GLU A 46 44.84 5.50 6.88
CA GLU A 46 45.42 4.62 5.86
C GLU A 46 44.82 3.22 5.90
N PHE A 47 44.59 2.68 7.10
CA PHE A 47 43.97 1.37 7.27
C PHE A 47 42.53 1.38 6.76
N PHE A 48 41.77 2.43 7.06
CA PHE A 48 40.41 2.58 6.57
C PHE A 48 40.37 2.71 5.03
N THR A 49 41.17 3.61 4.46
CA THR A 49 41.20 3.85 3.00
C THR A 49 41.76 2.68 2.21
N LEU A 50 42.54 1.79 2.83
CA LEU A 50 43.05 0.57 2.20
C LEU A 50 41.95 -0.30 1.61
N PHE A 51 40.80 -0.43 2.27
CA PHE A 51 39.71 -1.29 1.78
C PHE A 51 39.08 -0.75 0.49
N PHE A 52 38.92 0.57 0.37
CA PHE A 52 38.46 1.21 -0.87
C PHE A 52 39.48 1.08 -1.99
N LYS A 53 40.77 1.31 -1.70
CA LYS A 53 41.87 1.13 -2.66
C LYS A 53 42.04 -0.31 -3.10
N LEU A 54 41.85 -1.26 -2.20
CA LEU A 54 41.90 -2.69 -2.51
C LEU A 54 40.76 -3.05 -3.45
N HIS A 55 39.52 -2.71 -3.07
CA HIS A 55 38.34 -3.00 -3.87
C HIS A 55 38.44 -2.40 -5.28
N SER A 56 38.92 -1.15 -5.41
CA SER A 56 39.10 -0.54 -6.74
C SER A 56 40.05 -1.31 -7.68
N LYS A 57 40.97 -2.12 -7.15
CA LYS A 57 41.88 -2.97 -7.93
C LYS A 57 41.31 -4.34 -8.28
N ILE A 58 40.41 -4.87 -7.46
CA ILE A 58 39.93 -6.26 -7.57
C ILE A 58 38.47 -6.38 -8.01
N ARG A 59 37.74 -5.26 -8.14
CA ARG A 59 36.31 -5.22 -8.48
C ARG A 59 35.92 -5.87 -9.81
N HIS A 60 36.88 -6.14 -10.70
CA HIS A 60 36.65 -6.83 -11.97
C HIS A 60 36.55 -8.35 -11.84
N ASP A 61 36.96 -8.93 -10.71
CA ASP A 61 36.80 -10.35 -10.39
C ASP A 61 35.56 -10.53 -9.50
N GLU A 62 34.57 -11.29 -9.96
CA GLU A 62 33.28 -11.45 -9.27
C GLU A 62 33.44 -11.93 -7.82
N ASN A 63 34.26 -12.96 -7.60
CA ASN A 63 34.45 -13.55 -6.27
C ASN A 63 35.17 -12.60 -5.31
N LEU A 64 36.20 -11.91 -5.79
CA LEU A 64 36.94 -10.93 -4.99
C LEU A 64 36.12 -9.65 -4.77
N CYS A 65 35.31 -9.26 -5.75
CA CYS A 65 34.37 -8.15 -5.66
C CYS A 65 33.39 -8.36 -4.49
N THR A 66 32.69 -9.50 -4.44
CA THR A 66 31.79 -9.83 -3.33
C THR A 66 32.49 -9.79 -1.97
N LYS A 67 33.70 -10.37 -1.85
CA LYS A 67 34.45 -10.39 -0.59
C LYS A 67 34.86 -8.99 -0.13
N SER A 68 35.37 -8.18 -1.05
CA SER A 68 35.81 -6.82 -0.74
C SER A 68 34.66 -5.86 -0.46
N MET A 69 33.54 -5.99 -1.18
CA MET A 69 32.30 -5.26 -0.88
C MET A 69 31.76 -5.60 0.50
N ASN A 70 31.80 -6.87 0.91
CA ASN A 70 31.41 -7.27 2.26
C ASN A 70 32.27 -6.59 3.33
N CYS A 71 33.57 -6.40 3.10
CA CYS A 71 34.41 -5.61 4.03
C CYS A 71 33.92 -4.16 4.14
N LEU A 72 33.58 -3.52 3.00
CA LEU A 72 33.04 -2.15 3.01
C LEU A 72 31.69 -2.09 3.75
N ILE A 73 30.79 -3.05 3.52
CA ILE A 73 29.51 -3.15 4.26
C ILE A 73 29.73 -3.24 5.77
N GLN A 74 30.69 -4.07 6.22
CA GLN A 74 31.03 -4.17 7.64
C GLN A 74 31.50 -2.82 8.18
N LEU A 75 32.37 -2.11 7.44
CA LEU A 75 32.81 -0.76 7.80
C LEU A 75 31.63 0.24 7.84
N ALA A 76 30.67 0.17 6.93
CA ALA A 76 29.47 1.02 6.97
C ALA A 76 28.63 0.79 8.25
N SER A 77 28.63 -0.45 8.76
CA SER A 77 27.91 -0.87 9.97
C SER A 77 28.71 -0.79 11.27
N LEU A 78 29.94 -0.25 11.23
CA LEU A 78 30.84 -0.21 12.39
C LEU A 78 30.15 0.49 13.57
N THR A 79 30.12 -0.09 14.77
CA THR A 79 29.52 0.54 15.96
C THR A 79 30.13 -0.05 17.24
N GLY A 80 29.73 0.44 18.41
CA GLY A 80 30.24 -0.02 19.70
C GLY A 80 31.45 0.79 20.19
N ASP A 81 32.21 0.23 21.13
CA ASP A 81 33.19 0.97 21.93
C ASP A 81 34.37 1.55 21.12
N CYS A 82 34.71 0.94 19.98
CA CYS A 82 35.73 1.48 19.07
C CYS A 82 35.29 2.75 18.34
N MET A 83 33.98 2.93 18.14
CA MET A 83 33.42 4.06 17.42
C MET A 83 32.10 4.47 18.08
N PRO A 84 32.16 5.10 19.27
CA PRO A 84 30.97 5.46 20.02
C PRO A 84 30.13 6.49 19.25
N VAL A 85 28.84 6.22 19.12
CA VAL A 85 27.86 7.12 18.47
C VAL A 85 27.81 8.51 19.15
N ALA A 86 28.17 8.58 20.43
CA ALA A 86 28.24 9.82 21.20
C ALA A 86 29.43 10.72 20.83
N ASP A 87 30.48 10.16 20.23
CA ASP A 87 31.64 10.92 19.76
C ASP A 87 31.34 11.54 18.39
N GLN A 88 30.79 12.75 18.42
CA GLN A 88 30.35 13.42 17.21
C GLN A 88 31.51 13.78 16.27
N GLU A 89 32.68 14.13 16.80
CA GLU A 89 33.83 14.55 15.98
C GLU A 89 34.41 13.35 15.23
N ALA A 90 34.66 12.24 15.94
CA ALA A 90 35.13 11.00 15.33
C ALA A 90 34.11 10.46 14.31
N SER A 91 32.80 10.51 14.64
CA SER A 91 31.73 10.09 13.73
C SER A 91 31.67 10.97 12.47
N CYS A 92 31.81 12.30 12.60
CA CYS A 92 31.83 13.20 11.45
C CYS A 92 33.05 12.94 10.56
N LYS A 93 34.25 12.78 11.14
CA LYS A 93 35.48 12.44 10.39
C LYS A 93 35.31 11.10 9.65
N TYR A 94 34.79 10.08 10.33
CA TYR A 94 34.56 8.77 9.74
C TYR A 94 33.59 8.81 8.55
N VAL A 95 32.45 9.49 8.73
CA VAL A 95 31.45 9.66 7.67
C VAL A 95 32.03 10.46 6.49
N GLN A 96 32.80 11.51 6.76
CA GLN A 96 33.49 12.30 5.74
C GLN A 96 34.39 11.41 4.87
N MET A 97 35.25 10.63 5.52
CA MET A 97 36.15 9.70 4.84
C MET A 97 35.37 8.65 4.04
N TYR A 98 34.33 8.06 4.64
CA TYR A 98 33.53 7.02 4.00
C TYR A 98 32.86 7.56 2.72
N ILE A 99 32.15 8.69 2.82
CA ILE A 99 31.45 9.30 1.70
C ILE A 99 32.43 9.75 0.61
N SER A 100 33.57 10.35 0.99
CA SER A 100 34.56 10.83 0.02
C SER A 100 35.14 9.67 -0.81
N ASN A 101 35.55 8.59 -0.17
CA ASN A 101 36.08 7.41 -0.86
C ASN A 101 34.99 6.67 -1.65
N LEU A 102 33.74 6.66 -1.15
CA LEU A 102 32.61 6.06 -1.86
C LEU A 102 32.32 6.80 -3.17
N LEU A 103 32.29 8.14 -3.14
CA LEU A 103 32.07 8.97 -4.32
C LEU A 103 33.19 8.83 -5.35
N GLU A 104 34.44 8.72 -4.91
CA GLU A 104 35.57 8.45 -5.80
C GLU A 104 35.47 7.05 -6.44
N LEU A 105 35.17 6.04 -5.64
CA LEU A 105 35.09 4.64 -6.09
C LEU A 105 33.95 4.39 -7.09
N PHE A 106 32.80 5.03 -6.85
CA PHE A 106 31.57 4.82 -7.63
C PHE A 106 31.23 6.02 -8.50
N GLN A 107 32.21 6.82 -8.93
CA GLN A 107 31.97 7.98 -9.80
C GLN A 107 31.18 7.63 -11.08
N GLN A 108 31.34 6.41 -11.60
CA GLN A 108 30.61 5.89 -12.78
C GLN A 108 29.41 4.99 -12.43
N GLY A 109 29.05 4.92 -11.15
CA GLY A 109 28.08 3.99 -10.61
C GLY A 109 28.67 2.61 -10.22
N PRO A 110 27.97 1.84 -9.37
CA PRO A 110 28.21 0.42 -9.15
C PRO A 110 27.99 -0.42 -10.42
N SER A 111 28.78 -1.47 -10.59
CA SER A 111 28.53 -2.52 -11.58
C SER A 111 27.43 -3.49 -11.10
N LYS A 112 26.96 -4.39 -11.97
CA LYS A 112 25.88 -5.35 -11.63
C LYS A 112 26.17 -6.16 -10.37
N TRP A 113 27.44 -6.53 -10.15
CA TRP A 113 27.85 -7.35 -8.99
C TRP A 113 27.96 -6.53 -7.69
N GLU A 114 28.03 -5.20 -7.81
CA GLU A 114 28.19 -4.27 -6.70
C GLU A 114 26.87 -3.62 -6.28
N THR A 115 25.87 -3.56 -7.17
CA THR A 115 24.57 -2.88 -6.96
C THR A 115 23.95 -3.18 -5.59
N ASN A 116 23.74 -4.45 -5.27
CA ASN A 116 23.13 -4.85 -4.00
C ASN A 116 24.00 -4.44 -2.80
N HIS A 117 25.30 -4.70 -2.88
CA HIS A 117 26.24 -4.38 -1.81
C HIS A 117 26.35 -2.87 -1.59
N PHE A 118 26.32 -2.07 -2.65
CA PHE A 118 26.32 -0.61 -2.58
C PHE A 118 25.05 -0.11 -1.89
N CYS A 119 23.87 -0.59 -2.28
CA CYS A 119 22.62 -0.21 -1.62
C CYS A 119 22.63 -0.60 -0.14
N MET A 120 23.19 -1.77 0.18
CA MET A 120 23.39 -2.18 1.57
C MET A 120 24.40 -1.29 2.31
N ILE A 121 25.48 -0.83 1.68
CA ILE A 121 26.40 0.16 2.28
C ILE A 121 25.65 1.44 2.67
N ILE A 122 24.87 2.01 1.75
CA ILE A 122 24.11 3.25 2.01
C ILE A 122 23.11 3.04 3.15
N ASN A 123 22.34 1.95 3.10
CA ASN A 123 21.39 1.58 4.13
C ASN A 123 22.07 1.44 5.51
N ARG A 124 23.20 0.71 5.59
CA ARG A 124 23.95 0.52 6.84
C ARG A 124 24.54 1.82 7.35
N LEU A 125 25.08 2.67 6.47
CA LEU A 125 25.63 3.95 6.87
C LEU A 125 24.58 4.81 7.56
N PHE A 126 23.35 4.86 7.03
CA PHE A 126 22.26 5.65 7.63
C PHE A 126 21.63 5.02 8.87
N LEU A 127 21.62 3.69 8.98
CA LEU A 127 21.10 3.00 10.16
C LEU A 127 22.06 3.02 11.36
N TYR A 128 23.37 2.96 11.13
CA TYR A 128 24.37 2.78 12.19
C TYR A 128 25.16 4.04 12.55
N ARG A 129 25.09 5.10 11.73
CA ARG A 129 25.69 6.40 12.04
C ARG A 129 24.63 7.42 12.42
N PRO A 130 24.95 8.36 13.33
CA PRO A 130 24.13 9.56 13.49
C PRO A 130 23.94 10.24 12.13
N LEU A 131 22.69 10.46 11.72
CA LEU A 131 22.40 11.25 10.51
C LEU A 131 22.94 12.68 10.65
N THR A 132 23.08 13.17 11.89
CA THR A 132 23.75 14.45 12.18
C THR A 132 25.19 14.48 11.65
N SER A 133 25.90 13.36 11.62
CA SER A 133 27.25 13.27 11.05
C SER A 133 27.27 13.37 9.52
N VAL A 134 26.20 12.94 8.83
CA VAL A 134 26.05 13.16 7.37
C VAL A 134 25.71 14.61 7.08
N MET A 135 24.89 15.22 7.94
CA MET A 135 24.37 16.57 7.74
C MET A 135 25.41 17.66 8.04
N LYS A 136 26.28 17.43 9.02
CA LYS A 136 27.37 18.35 9.40
C LYS A 136 28.58 18.33 8.45
N GLN A 137 28.55 17.55 7.37
CA GLN A 137 29.61 17.54 6.37
C GLN A 137 29.73 18.92 5.68
N GLU A 138 30.89 19.18 5.08
CA GLU A 138 31.09 20.37 4.25
C GLU A 138 30.04 20.42 3.14
N ALA A 139 29.52 21.62 2.86
CA ALA A 139 28.40 21.82 1.94
C ALA A 139 28.67 21.21 0.56
N GLU A 140 29.89 21.36 0.02
CA GLU A 140 30.24 20.79 -1.28
C GLU A 140 30.20 19.26 -1.27
N LEU A 141 30.81 18.62 -0.27
CA LEU A 141 30.82 17.16 -0.15
C LEU A 141 29.40 16.60 0.05
N ARG A 142 28.61 17.25 0.91
CA ARG A 142 27.22 16.86 1.19
C ARG A 142 26.35 16.97 -0.05
N SER A 143 26.42 18.09 -0.76
CA SER A 143 25.65 18.34 -1.98
C SER A 143 26.01 17.33 -3.07
N ARG A 144 27.32 17.05 -3.27
CA ARG A 144 27.78 16.00 -4.20
C ARG A 144 27.27 14.61 -3.82
N PHE A 145 27.27 14.29 -2.52
CA PHE A 145 26.77 13.00 -2.05
C PHE A 145 25.27 12.83 -2.26
N PHE A 146 24.46 13.83 -1.92
CA PHE A 146 23.01 13.78 -2.13
C PHE A 146 22.65 13.78 -3.62
N ALA A 147 23.35 14.55 -4.45
CA ALA A 147 23.18 14.49 -5.90
C ALA A 147 23.49 13.09 -6.45
N PHE A 148 24.61 12.49 -6.03
CA PHE A 148 24.97 11.13 -6.43
C PHE A 148 23.91 10.10 -6.00
N LEU A 149 23.44 10.17 -4.75
CA LEU A 149 22.39 9.27 -4.26
C LEU A 149 21.09 9.42 -5.05
N ARG A 150 20.65 10.66 -5.30
CA ARG A 150 19.46 10.93 -6.12
C ARG A 150 19.62 10.33 -7.52
N ASP A 151 20.70 10.67 -8.21
CA ASP A 151 20.92 10.28 -9.60
C ASP A 151 21.05 8.76 -9.74
N TYR A 152 21.77 8.12 -8.81
CA TYR A 152 21.89 6.66 -8.80
C TYR A 152 20.57 5.97 -8.44
N THR A 153 19.79 6.53 -7.51
CA THR A 153 18.47 5.98 -7.17
C THR A 153 17.54 6.03 -8.37
N ILE A 154 17.47 7.16 -9.09
CA ILE A 154 16.69 7.29 -10.32
C ILE A 154 17.16 6.26 -11.37
N HIS A 155 18.48 6.12 -11.55
CA HIS A 155 19.04 5.13 -12.47
C HIS A 155 18.63 3.70 -12.09
N LEU A 156 18.74 3.34 -10.81
CA LEU A 156 18.37 2.02 -10.31
C LEU A 156 16.86 1.78 -10.40
N THR A 157 16.03 2.78 -10.12
CA THR A 157 14.58 2.73 -10.33
C THR A 157 14.26 2.38 -11.77
N ASN A 158 14.84 3.11 -12.73
CA ASN A 158 14.64 2.83 -14.14
C ASN A 158 15.10 1.41 -14.51
N GLN A 159 16.31 1.02 -14.10
CA GLN A 159 16.83 -0.32 -14.43
C GLN A 159 15.97 -1.44 -13.82
N ALA A 160 15.67 -1.37 -12.53
CA ALA A 160 14.96 -2.44 -11.82
C ALA A 160 13.50 -2.54 -12.29
N MET A 161 12.79 -1.42 -12.45
CA MET A 161 11.40 -1.44 -12.89
C MET A 161 11.26 -1.87 -14.35
N GLN A 162 12.18 -1.47 -15.24
CA GLN A 162 12.17 -1.91 -16.64
C GLN A 162 12.37 -3.43 -16.76
N LYS A 163 13.28 -3.99 -15.96
CA LYS A 163 13.51 -5.44 -15.90
C LYS A 163 12.37 -6.20 -15.24
N ALA A 164 11.86 -5.70 -14.12
CA ALA A 164 10.79 -6.37 -13.38
C ALA A 164 9.50 -6.42 -14.19
N ILE A 165 9.08 -5.31 -14.83
CA ILE A 165 7.84 -5.27 -15.62
C ILE A 165 8.05 -5.85 -17.03
N GLY A 166 9.19 -5.57 -17.67
CA GLY A 166 9.44 -5.95 -19.06
C GLY A 166 9.92 -7.39 -19.23
N GLU A 167 10.68 -7.90 -18.25
CA GLU A 167 11.40 -9.18 -18.37
C GLU A 167 11.13 -10.13 -17.20
N ALA A 168 10.29 -9.76 -16.23
CA ALA A 168 10.04 -10.51 -15.00
C ALA A 168 11.31 -10.82 -14.18
N GLU A 169 12.35 -10.00 -14.35
CA GLU A 169 13.62 -10.15 -13.66
C GLU A 169 13.66 -9.28 -12.40
N HIS A 170 13.61 -9.92 -11.23
CA HIS A 170 13.57 -9.25 -9.93
C HIS A 170 14.94 -9.16 -9.22
N GLU A 171 16.06 -9.41 -9.92
CA GLU A 171 17.41 -9.38 -9.31
C GLU A 171 17.73 -8.04 -8.63
N ASP A 172 17.35 -6.93 -9.27
CA ASP A 172 17.62 -5.57 -8.79
C ASP A 172 16.54 -5.06 -7.81
N HIS A 173 15.41 -5.77 -7.68
CA HIS A 173 14.26 -5.35 -6.87
C HIS A 173 14.63 -5.14 -5.40
N THR A 174 15.30 -6.12 -4.79
CA THR A 174 15.76 -6.02 -3.40
C THR A 174 16.74 -4.87 -3.21
N SER A 175 17.57 -4.57 -4.22
CA SER A 175 18.52 -3.46 -4.15
C SER A 175 17.81 -2.11 -4.20
N LEU A 176 16.76 -2.01 -5.03
CA LEU A 176 15.91 -0.82 -5.10
C LEU A 176 15.16 -0.57 -3.78
N ALA A 177 14.56 -1.61 -3.20
CA ALA A 177 13.92 -1.52 -1.88
C ALA A 177 14.89 -1.00 -0.81
N LEU A 178 16.11 -1.55 -0.76
CA LEU A 178 17.14 -1.13 0.20
C LEU A 178 17.54 0.34 0.10
N ILE A 179 17.69 0.87 -1.13
CA ILE A 179 18.07 2.27 -1.31
C ILE A 179 16.88 3.22 -1.04
N TYR A 180 15.66 2.83 -1.41
CA TYR A 180 14.45 3.58 -1.05
C TYR A 180 14.29 3.66 0.47
N ASP A 181 14.44 2.55 1.19
CA ASP A 181 14.42 2.53 2.65
C ASP A 181 15.51 3.41 3.25
N ALA A 182 16.72 3.37 2.69
CA ALA A 182 17.82 4.21 3.15
C ALA A 182 17.49 5.71 3.00
N ILE A 183 16.91 6.11 1.87
CA ILE A 183 16.46 7.49 1.64
C ILE A 183 15.39 7.87 2.65
N VAL A 184 14.40 7.01 2.90
CA VAL A 184 13.36 7.30 3.91
C VAL A 184 13.95 7.44 5.30
N VAL A 185 14.92 6.62 5.70
CA VAL A 185 15.64 6.77 6.97
C VAL A 185 16.33 8.13 7.05
N LEU A 186 17.02 8.54 5.98
CA LEU A 186 17.68 9.84 5.90
C LEU A 186 16.68 11.00 6.05
N LEU A 187 15.56 10.92 5.33
CA LEU A 187 14.51 11.94 5.30
C LEU A 187 13.79 12.08 6.65
N ARG A 188 13.48 10.95 7.32
CA ARG A 188 12.83 10.92 8.66
C ARG A 188 13.76 11.35 9.80
N GLY A 189 15.05 11.50 9.54
CA GLY A 189 16.01 11.97 10.52
C GLY A 189 15.63 13.33 11.10
N ARG A 190 15.93 13.57 12.39
CA ARG A 190 15.77 14.91 13.02
C ARG A 190 16.87 15.88 12.62
N TRP A 191 17.25 15.87 11.34
CA TRP A 191 18.42 16.58 10.86
C TRP A 191 18.24 18.10 10.84
N ARG A 192 17.00 18.62 10.74
CA ARG A 192 16.74 20.07 10.80
C ARG A 192 17.28 20.70 12.09
N THR A 193 17.31 19.95 13.19
CA THR A 193 17.89 20.40 14.48
C THR A 193 19.42 20.47 14.48
N CYS A 194 20.10 20.06 13.39
CA CYS A 194 21.55 20.12 13.27
C CYS A 194 22.06 21.51 12.90
N PHE A 195 21.20 22.35 12.33
CA PHE A 195 21.57 23.65 11.76
C PHE A 195 21.18 24.78 12.71
N ALA A 196 22.05 25.79 12.79
CA ALA A 196 21.84 26.93 13.69
C ALA A 196 20.96 28.02 13.05
N SER A 197 20.93 28.09 11.71
CA SER A 197 20.10 29.02 10.96
C SER A 197 19.05 28.28 10.12
N GLU A 198 17.90 28.92 9.93
CA GLU A 198 16.86 28.44 9.02
C GLU A 198 17.34 28.41 7.57
N GLU A 199 18.19 29.36 7.17
CA GLU A 199 18.78 29.43 5.82
C GLU A 199 19.60 28.19 5.46
N GLU A 200 20.41 27.67 6.42
CA GLU A 200 21.17 26.44 6.22
C GLU A 200 20.26 25.21 6.12
N ALA A 201 19.23 25.15 6.96
CA ALA A 201 18.24 24.07 6.92
C ALA A 201 17.46 24.08 5.60
N ASP A 202 17.06 25.25 5.11
CA ASP A 202 16.35 25.44 3.84
C ASP A 202 17.22 25.05 2.64
N ALA A 203 18.51 25.38 2.68
CA ALA A 203 19.46 24.95 1.65
C ALA A 203 19.53 23.42 1.57
N VAL A 204 19.61 22.73 2.71
CA VAL A 204 19.61 21.26 2.75
C VAL A 204 18.26 20.69 2.32
N ASP A 205 17.14 21.31 2.69
CA ASP A 205 15.81 20.92 2.21
C ASP A 205 15.72 20.97 0.68
N ASN A 206 16.35 21.96 0.03
CA ASN A 206 16.43 22.03 -1.43
C ASN A 206 17.38 20.97 -2.03
N GLU A 207 18.50 20.66 -1.36
CA GLU A 207 19.51 19.69 -1.80
C GLU A 207 19.07 18.22 -1.66
N LEU A 208 18.22 17.93 -0.67
CA LEU A 208 17.86 16.56 -0.28
C LEU A 208 16.38 16.25 -0.45
N VAL A 209 15.50 17.18 -0.09
CA VAL A 209 14.07 16.87 0.10
C VAL A 209 13.25 17.29 -1.11
N LYS A 210 13.09 18.59 -1.35
CA LYS A 210 12.05 19.12 -2.27
C LYS A 210 12.10 18.49 -3.67
N TRP A 211 13.04 18.92 -4.50
CA TRP A 211 13.17 18.41 -5.87
C TRP A 211 13.73 16.99 -5.96
N PRO A 212 14.76 16.59 -5.18
CA PRO A 212 15.36 15.27 -5.31
C PRO A 212 14.37 14.13 -5.05
N VAL A 213 13.56 14.22 -3.99
CA VAL A 213 12.57 13.19 -3.65
C VAL A 213 11.49 13.13 -4.72
N LEU A 214 11.00 14.29 -5.17
CA LEU A 214 10.03 14.36 -6.27
C LEU A 214 10.58 13.73 -7.55
N MET A 215 11.86 13.93 -7.88
CA MET A 215 12.48 13.30 -9.05
C MET A 215 12.55 11.77 -8.94
N ILE A 216 12.82 11.22 -7.74
CA ILE A 216 12.81 9.78 -7.50
C ILE A 216 11.40 9.21 -7.64
N VAL A 217 10.41 9.85 -7.03
CA VAL A 217 9.00 9.46 -7.16
C VAL A 217 8.57 9.50 -8.63
N ASN A 218 8.89 10.58 -9.35
CA ASN A 218 8.57 10.70 -10.77
C ASN A 218 9.26 9.65 -11.63
N ALA A 219 10.48 9.24 -11.31
CA ALA A 219 11.14 8.14 -12.00
C ALA A 219 10.33 6.84 -11.84
N PHE A 220 9.85 6.53 -10.63
CA PHE A 220 8.96 5.37 -10.43
C PHE A 220 7.69 5.49 -11.28
N ILE A 221 6.98 6.62 -11.19
CA ILE A 221 5.73 6.86 -11.96
C ILE A 221 5.97 6.73 -13.48
N GLN A 222 7.08 7.25 -13.99
CA GLN A 222 7.44 7.13 -15.40
C GLN A 222 7.68 5.69 -15.85
N ASN A 223 8.10 4.78 -14.98
CA ASN A 223 8.31 3.38 -15.34
C ASN A 223 7.03 2.54 -15.27
N VAL A 224 5.97 3.04 -14.62
CA VAL A 224 4.69 2.32 -14.51
C VAL A 224 3.61 2.88 -15.43
N LEU A 225 3.85 4.02 -16.09
CA LEU A 225 2.95 4.59 -17.10
C LEU A 225 3.46 4.31 -18.52
N ALA A 226 2.55 3.97 -19.43
CA ALA A 226 2.85 3.77 -20.83
C ALA A 226 3.15 5.09 -21.58
N PRO A 227 3.81 5.03 -22.75
CA PRO A 227 3.94 6.17 -23.64
C PRO A 227 2.57 6.77 -24.02
N PRO A 228 2.41 8.09 -24.08
CA PRO A 228 3.45 9.13 -23.97
C PRO A 228 3.68 9.65 -22.54
N LYS A 229 2.90 9.20 -21.54
CA LYS A 229 2.98 9.70 -20.15
C LYS A 229 4.21 9.17 -19.42
N GLY A 230 4.68 7.98 -19.80
CA GLY A 230 5.88 7.37 -19.28
C GLY A 230 6.59 6.47 -20.29
N SER A 231 7.27 5.49 -19.76
CA SER A 231 8.21 4.59 -20.44
C SER A 231 8.03 3.14 -20.00
N ARG A 232 6.86 2.77 -19.44
CA ARG A 232 6.59 1.38 -19.01
C ARG A 232 6.96 0.40 -20.14
N PRO A 233 7.80 -0.61 -19.86
CA PRO A 233 8.19 -1.59 -20.86
C PRO A 233 6.98 -2.43 -21.28
N VAL A 234 7.07 -3.03 -22.46
CA VAL A 234 6.13 -4.08 -22.86
C VAL A 234 6.59 -5.37 -22.20
N ALA A 235 5.74 -5.97 -21.36
CA ALA A 235 6.01 -7.27 -20.77
C ALA A 235 6.24 -8.31 -21.87
N LYS A 236 7.29 -9.12 -21.74
CA LYS A 236 7.46 -10.31 -22.57
C LYS A 236 6.34 -11.29 -22.21
N ASP A 237 5.71 -11.90 -23.21
CA ASP A 237 4.72 -12.96 -22.99
C ASP A 237 5.36 -14.04 -22.11
N GLU A 238 4.91 -14.16 -20.87
CA GLU A 238 5.31 -15.25 -19.99
C GLU A 238 4.64 -16.55 -20.48
N ASP A 239 5.39 -17.65 -20.44
CA ASP A 239 4.84 -19.00 -20.55
C ASP A 239 4.12 -19.25 -19.21
N ASP A 240 2.79 -19.06 -19.17
CA ASP A 240 1.83 -19.19 -18.05
C ASP A 240 2.27 -20.17 -16.94
N GLY A 241 3.25 -19.78 -16.14
CA GLY A 241 3.75 -20.54 -15.00
C GLY A 241 2.97 -20.11 -13.76
N ASP A 242 2.57 -21.07 -12.93
CA ASP A 242 1.76 -20.94 -11.70
C ASP A 242 2.26 -19.92 -10.61
N ASP A 243 3.19 -19.02 -10.90
CA ASP A 243 3.72 -18.01 -9.96
C ASP A 243 3.14 -16.60 -10.25
N ASP A 244 1.81 -16.51 -10.36
CA ASP A 244 1.02 -15.28 -10.51
C ASP A 244 1.06 -14.41 -9.22
N SER A 245 2.23 -13.91 -8.87
CA SER A 245 2.40 -12.94 -7.77
C SER A 245 1.81 -11.59 -8.19
N GLU A 246 0.69 -11.22 -7.58
CA GLU A 246 -0.02 -9.96 -7.84
C GLU A 246 0.89 -8.74 -7.62
N ASP A 247 0.84 -7.75 -8.51
CA ASP A 247 1.68 -6.53 -8.44
C ASP A 247 1.65 -5.86 -7.06
N ARG A 248 0.44 -5.77 -6.48
CA ARG A 248 0.24 -5.18 -5.14
C ARG A 248 1.03 -5.90 -4.04
N THR A 249 1.29 -7.20 -4.20
CA THR A 249 2.09 -7.99 -3.25
C THR A 249 3.56 -7.97 -3.64
N LEU A 250 3.86 -8.09 -4.94
CA LEU A 250 5.21 -8.17 -5.49
C LEU A 250 6.01 -6.88 -5.26
N PHE A 251 5.36 -5.72 -5.39
CA PHE A 251 6.00 -4.40 -5.26
C PHE A 251 5.69 -3.69 -3.93
N GLN A 252 5.10 -4.37 -2.95
CA GLN A 252 4.70 -3.78 -1.66
C GLN A 252 5.87 -3.12 -0.90
N ASP A 253 7.05 -3.72 -0.97
CA ASP A 253 8.28 -3.22 -0.36
C ASP A 253 8.85 -1.97 -1.05
N LEU A 254 8.45 -1.70 -2.30
CA LEU A 254 8.74 -0.43 -2.97
C LEU A 254 7.69 0.63 -2.65
N PHE A 255 6.41 0.24 -2.56
CA PHE A 255 5.31 1.17 -2.29
C PHE A 255 5.43 1.84 -0.91
N ASN A 256 5.85 1.11 0.13
CA ASN A 256 5.97 1.64 1.49
C ASN A 256 6.96 2.83 1.60
N PRO A 257 8.23 2.71 1.14
CA PRO A 257 9.14 3.85 1.18
C PRO A 257 8.80 4.91 0.12
N LEU A 258 8.25 4.53 -1.04
CA LEU A 258 7.76 5.48 -2.05
C LEU A 258 6.66 6.39 -1.49
N SER A 259 5.71 5.82 -0.75
CA SER A 259 4.66 6.54 -0.02
C SER A 259 5.24 7.58 0.94
N SER A 260 6.22 7.18 1.75
CA SER A 260 6.90 8.08 2.67
C SER A 260 7.61 9.23 1.94
N MET A 261 8.14 8.97 0.74
CA MET A 261 8.74 9.99 -0.12
C MET A 261 7.68 10.94 -0.70
N ILE A 262 6.55 10.41 -1.17
CA ILE A 262 5.40 11.19 -1.68
C ILE A 262 4.88 12.18 -0.63
N CYS A 263 4.84 11.77 0.65
CA CYS A 263 4.35 12.61 1.74
C CYS A 263 5.12 13.94 1.92
N TYR A 264 6.36 14.06 1.44
CA TYR A 264 7.09 15.34 1.46
C TYR A 264 6.51 16.40 0.51
N SER A 265 5.78 15.97 -0.51
CA SER A 265 5.04 16.82 -1.45
C SER A 265 3.54 16.46 -1.46
N VAL A 266 2.98 16.09 -0.30
CA VAL A 266 1.63 15.52 -0.19
C VAL A 266 0.54 16.41 -0.80
N GLY A 267 0.66 17.74 -0.67
CA GLY A 267 -0.30 18.68 -1.25
C GLY A 267 -0.33 18.62 -2.77
N GLU A 268 0.83 18.72 -3.42
CA GLU A 268 0.98 18.62 -4.87
C GLU A 268 0.55 17.23 -5.38
N PHE A 269 0.88 16.18 -4.63
CA PHE A 269 0.47 14.82 -4.98
C PHE A 269 -1.05 14.66 -4.95
N MET A 270 -1.73 15.13 -3.91
CA MET A 270 -3.21 15.07 -3.83
C MET A 270 -3.86 15.89 -4.95
N GLU A 271 -3.37 17.09 -5.25
CA GLU A 271 -3.92 17.90 -6.34
C GLU A 271 -3.76 17.24 -7.71
N ASN A 272 -2.56 16.73 -7.99
CA ASN A 272 -2.26 16.05 -9.25
C ASN A 272 -3.05 14.74 -9.38
N MET A 273 -3.16 13.96 -8.31
CA MET A 273 -3.90 12.70 -8.33
C MET A 273 -5.40 12.93 -8.54
N ALA A 274 -6.01 13.92 -7.85
CA ALA A 274 -7.42 14.27 -8.05
C ALA A 274 -7.69 14.69 -9.50
N THR A 275 -6.80 15.52 -10.06
CA THR A 275 -6.88 15.96 -11.46
C THR A 275 -6.76 14.79 -12.43
N ASN A 276 -5.80 13.87 -12.20
CA ASN A 276 -5.59 12.70 -13.04
C ASN A 276 -6.79 11.74 -13.01
N LEU A 277 -7.32 11.44 -11.82
CA LEU A 277 -8.53 10.61 -11.68
C LEU A 277 -9.69 11.21 -12.46
N HIS A 278 -9.96 12.51 -12.27
CA HIS A 278 -11.04 13.21 -12.95
C HIS A 278 -10.90 13.19 -14.48
N GLN A 279 -9.69 13.48 -15.00
CA GLN A 279 -9.41 13.42 -16.44
C GLN A 279 -9.57 12.02 -17.00
N SER A 280 -9.16 11.00 -16.24
CA SER A 280 -9.27 9.60 -16.64
C SER A 280 -10.72 9.16 -16.76
N LEU A 281 -11.65 9.72 -15.97
CA LEU A 281 -13.10 9.46 -16.11
C LEU A 281 -13.64 9.95 -17.45
N ALA A 282 -13.20 11.14 -17.88
CA ALA A 282 -13.57 11.70 -19.18
C ALA A 282 -13.00 10.85 -20.33
N GLU A 283 -11.74 10.41 -20.23
CA GLU A 283 -11.11 9.50 -21.21
C GLU A 283 -11.87 8.17 -21.32
N PHE A 284 -12.20 7.54 -20.18
CA PHE A 284 -12.92 6.27 -20.15
C PHE A 284 -14.34 6.37 -20.71
N THR A 285 -15.08 7.41 -20.32
CA THR A 285 -16.42 7.68 -20.88
C THR A 285 -16.34 7.93 -22.39
N GLY A 286 -15.28 8.60 -22.84
CA GLY A 286 -15.00 8.78 -24.25
C GLY A 286 -14.80 7.46 -24.99
N MET A 287 -14.05 6.52 -24.41
CA MET A 287 -13.86 5.17 -24.98
C MET A 287 -15.15 4.36 -24.97
N ALA A 288 -15.91 4.38 -23.88
CA ALA A 288 -17.18 3.66 -23.75
C ALA A 288 -18.26 4.14 -24.73
N THR A 289 -18.26 5.44 -25.06
CA THR A 289 -19.18 6.05 -26.04
C THR A 289 -18.67 6.00 -27.48
N GLY A 290 -17.45 5.51 -27.72
CA GLY A 290 -16.82 5.46 -29.03
C GLY A 290 -16.34 6.82 -29.57
N THR A 291 -16.25 7.84 -28.72
CA THR A 291 -15.69 9.16 -29.09
C THR A 291 -14.16 9.21 -28.97
N VAL A 292 -13.58 8.27 -28.23
CA VAL A 292 -12.13 8.04 -28.10
C VAL A 292 -11.81 6.62 -28.58
N ASP A 293 -10.62 6.44 -29.15
CA ASP A 293 -10.13 5.15 -29.64
C ASP A 293 -10.02 4.11 -28.51
N SER A 294 -10.86 3.07 -28.58
CA SER A 294 -10.92 1.98 -27.60
C SER A 294 -9.78 0.98 -27.71
N SER A 295 -8.97 1.01 -28.78
CA SER A 295 -7.80 0.12 -28.91
C SER A 295 -6.75 0.36 -27.84
N ARG A 296 -6.76 1.55 -27.23
CA ARG A 296 -5.87 1.95 -26.13
C ARG A 296 -6.35 1.50 -24.75
N LEU A 297 -7.56 0.92 -24.66
CA LEU A 297 -8.18 0.56 -23.39
C LEU A 297 -7.30 -0.35 -22.51
N PRO A 298 -6.65 -1.42 -23.02
CA PRO A 298 -5.81 -2.28 -22.17
C PRO A 298 -4.62 -1.51 -21.58
N THR A 299 -3.94 -0.72 -22.41
CA THR A 299 -2.81 0.11 -21.97
C THR A 299 -3.25 1.14 -20.93
N TRP A 300 -4.41 1.76 -21.15
CA TRP A 300 -5.01 2.71 -20.21
C TRP A 300 -5.40 2.02 -18.90
N GLN A 301 -6.03 0.85 -18.94
CA GLN A 301 -6.42 0.12 -17.74
C GLN A 301 -5.21 -0.20 -16.87
N GLU A 302 -4.11 -0.62 -17.50
CA GLU A 302 -2.85 -0.88 -16.82
C GLU A 302 -2.22 0.39 -16.24
N ASP A 303 -2.25 1.54 -16.95
CA ASP A 303 -1.81 2.82 -16.38
C ASP A 303 -2.59 3.19 -15.10
N GLN A 304 -3.90 2.98 -15.13
CA GLN A 304 -4.78 3.32 -14.01
C GLN A 304 -4.61 2.34 -12.85
N HIS A 305 -4.33 1.07 -13.13
CA HIS A 305 -4.00 0.06 -12.12
C HIS A 305 -2.80 0.51 -11.29
N TRP A 306 -1.69 0.88 -11.93
CA TRP A 306 -0.50 1.38 -11.25
C TRP A 306 -0.72 2.68 -10.48
N LEU A 307 -1.52 3.60 -11.01
CA LEU A 307 -1.88 4.84 -10.31
C LEU A 307 -2.75 4.56 -9.07
N MET A 308 -3.69 3.63 -9.17
CA MET A 308 -4.51 3.19 -8.03
C MET A 308 -3.66 2.50 -6.97
N LEU A 309 -2.72 1.62 -7.34
CA LEU A 309 -1.79 1.00 -6.38
C LEU A 309 -0.92 2.04 -5.68
N THR A 310 -0.43 3.04 -6.43
CA THR A 310 0.32 4.17 -5.85
C THR A 310 -0.56 4.93 -4.86
N LEU A 311 -1.79 5.28 -5.24
CA LEU A 311 -2.73 6.02 -4.40
C LEU A 311 -3.08 5.26 -3.12
N ALA A 312 -3.42 3.97 -3.24
CA ALA A 312 -3.75 3.09 -2.14
C ALA A 312 -2.66 3.04 -1.06
N ASN A 313 -1.40 3.18 -1.46
CA ASN A 313 -0.26 3.12 -0.55
C ASN A 313 0.25 4.48 -0.06
N SER A 314 -0.17 5.60 -0.64
CA SER A 314 0.46 6.91 -0.41
C SER A 314 -0.16 7.73 0.73
N LEU A 315 -1.49 7.88 0.76
CA LEU A 315 -2.17 8.80 1.68
C LEU A 315 -2.62 8.13 2.99
N VAL A 316 -2.63 6.80 3.00
CA VAL A 316 -3.14 5.97 4.09
C VAL A 316 -2.14 4.85 4.42
N GLY A 317 -1.88 4.63 5.70
CA GLY A 317 -1.11 3.50 6.21
C GLY A 317 -2.01 2.33 6.58
N GLU A 318 -1.45 1.12 6.69
CA GLU A 318 -2.13 -0.08 7.18
C GLU A 318 -1.29 -0.71 8.30
N GLU A 319 -1.94 -1.03 9.41
CA GLU A 319 -1.35 -1.69 10.57
C GLU A 319 -1.31 -3.22 10.38
N ILE A 320 -0.66 -3.92 11.31
CA ILE A 320 -0.48 -5.38 11.22
C ILE A 320 -1.82 -6.13 11.30
N ASP A 321 -2.81 -5.56 11.97
CA ASP A 321 -4.16 -6.11 12.08
C ASP A 321 -5.08 -5.75 10.90
N GLY A 322 -4.60 -4.95 9.95
CA GLY A 322 -5.35 -4.49 8.79
C GLY A 322 -6.10 -3.17 8.99
N ALA A 323 -6.02 -2.56 10.19
CA ALA A 323 -6.57 -1.24 10.42
C ALA A 323 -5.78 -0.20 9.61
N CYS A 324 -6.48 0.69 8.93
CA CYS A 324 -5.91 1.75 8.12
C CYS A 324 -6.03 3.09 8.83
N HIS A 325 -5.05 3.96 8.63
CA HIS A 325 -5.06 5.32 9.18
C HIS A 325 -4.59 6.32 8.12
N VAL A 326 -5.10 7.55 8.19
CA VAL A 326 -4.62 8.65 7.34
C VAL A 326 -3.20 9.03 7.77
N SER A 327 -2.31 9.23 6.80
CA SER A 327 -0.91 9.58 7.07
C SER A 327 -0.80 10.88 7.87
N GLY A 328 0.14 10.94 8.83
CA GLY A 328 0.39 12.13 9.64
C GLY A 328 0.71 13.37 8.80
N ASP A 329 1.39 13.20 7.67
CA ASP A 329 1.72 14.31 6.76
C ASP A 329 0.46 14.92 6.10
N VAL A 330 -0.59 14.13 5.88
CA VAL A 330 -1.89 14.62 5.38
C VAL A 330 -2.59 15.44 6.47
N PHE A 331 -2.54 14.99 7.73
CA PHE A 331 -3.02 15.78 8.87
C PHE A 331 -2.25 17.09 9.00
N ASP A 332 -0.93 17.06 8.95
CA ASP A 332 -0.07 18.25 9.07
C ASP A 332 -0.34 19.25 7.93
N TYR A 333 -0.49 18.75 6.71
CA TYR A 333 -0.83 19.58 5.56
C TYR A 333 -2.21 20.24 5.72
N THR A 334 -3.20 19.49 6.19
CA THR A 334 -4.57 20.00 6.42
C THR A 334 -4.59 21.04 7.54
N GLN A 335 -3.87 20.81 8.64
CA GLN A 335 -3.70 21.77 9.73
C GLN A 335 -3.03 23.07 9.25
N LYS A 336 -1.97 22.97 8.44
CA LYS A 336 -1.32 24.15 7.82
C LYS A 336 -2.29 24.97 6.99
N MET A 337 -3.13 24.31 6.19
CA MET A 337 -4.17 24.96 5.39
C MET A 337 -5.20 25.69 6.27
N PHE A 338 -5.64 25.04 7.37
CA PHE A 338 -6.54 25.63 8.34
C PHE A 338 -5.96 26.89 8.99
N HIS A 339 -4.72 26.82 9.47
CA HIS A 339 -4.05 27.97 10.08
C HIS A 339 -3.73 29.09 9.08
N ALA A 340 -3.60 28.77 7.78
CA ALA A 340 -3.52 29.75 6.70
C ALA A 340 -4.88 30.39 6.35
N GLY A 341 -5.96 30.00 7.03
CA GLY A 341 -7.30 30.60 6.91
C GLY A 341 -8.28 29.81 6.05
N ARG A 342 -7.90 28.64 5.52
CA ARG A 342 -8.79 27.80 4.73
C ARG A 342 -9.63 26.91 5.64
N LYS A 343 -10.92 27.18 5.73
CA LYS A 343 -11.88 26.40 6.53
C LYS A 343 -12.76 25.56 5.63
N PHE A 344 -13.12 24.38 6.10
CA PHE A 344 -13.89 23.40 5.35
C PHE A 344 -15.34 23.31 5.87
N ASP A 345 -16.27 23.00 4.97
CA ASP A 345 -17.71 22.96 5.26
C ASP A 345 -18.21 21.51 5.22
N GLU A 346 -18.71 21.02 6.36
CA GLU A 346 -19.19 19.65 6.53
C GLU A 346 -20.38 19.32 5.61
N LEU A 347 -21.32 20.26 5.42
CA LEU A 347 -22.50 20.03 4.57
C LEU A 347 -22.10 19.91 3.10
N LYS A 348 -21.09 20.69 2.68
CA LYS A 348 -20.59 20.65 1.31
C LYS A 348 -19.85 19.36 1.00
N LYS A 349 -19.22 18.72 1.99
CA LYS A 349 -18.62 17.39 1.83
C LYS A 349 -19.65 16.34 1.37
N ALA A 350 -20.85 16.32 1.96
CA ALA A 350 -21.91 15.40 1.56
C ALA A 350 -22.43 15.68 0.14
N GLN A 351 -22.68 16.96 -0.19
CA GLN A 351 -23.12 17.37 -1.52
C GLN A 351 -22.10 17.03 -2.60
N TYR A 352 -20.81 17.24 -2.30
CA TYR A 352 -19.73 16.87 -3.20
C TYR A 352 -19.65 15.37 -3.43
N LEU A 353 -19.71 14.54 -2.37
CA LEU A 353 -19.72 13.09 -2.52
C LEU A 353 -20.92 12.61 -3.34
N GLN A 354 -22.11 13.17 -3.10
CA GLN A 354 -23.29 12.86 -3.88
C GLN A 354 -23.10 13.20 -5.36
N LEU A 355 -22.55 14.37 -5.66
CA LEU A 355 -22.21 14.78 -7.01
C LEU A 355 -21.21 13.82 -7.66
N CYS A 356 -20.23 13.35 -6.91
CA CYS A 356 -19.24 12.38 -7.39
C CYS A 356 -19.89 11.07 -7.83
N ILE A 357 -20.83 10.55 -7.05
CA ILE A 357 -21.48 9.28 -7.34
C ILE A 357 -22.54 9.43 -8.44
N GLU A 358 -23.39 10.45 -8.38
CA GLU A 358 -24.53 10.60 -9.29
C GLU A 358 -24.15 11.23 -10.63
N GLN A 359 -23.12 12.10 -10.66
CA GLN A 359 -22.66 12.81 -11.86
C GLN A 359 -21.13 12.75 -11.95
N PRO A 360 -20.57 11.56 -12.23
CA PRO A 360 -19.15 11.28 -12.06
C PRO A 360 -18.21 12.06 -13.01
N THR A 361 -18.72 12.61 -14.12
CA THR A 361 -17.93 13.44 -15.07
C THR A 361 -18.20 14.93 -14.95
N GLN A 362 -19.06 15.37 -14.03
CA GLN A 362 -19.40 16.79 -13.90
C GLN A 362 -18.25 17.57 -13.26
N ASP A 363 -18.05 18.82 -13.69
CA ASP A 363 -17.08 19.73 -13.09
C ASP A 363 -17.41 20.02 -11.60
N ARG A 364 -16.36 20.01 -10.77
CA ARG A 364 -16.46 20.15 -9.31
C ARG A 364 -15.53 21.22 -8.75
N GLN A 365 -14.94 22.07 -9.59
CA GLN A 365 -14.01 23.13 -9.14
C GLN A 365 -14.60 24.05 -8.07
N GLN A 366 -15.93 24.23 -8.05
CA GLN A 366 -16.61 25.02 -7.02
C GLN A 366 -16.33 24.54 -5.59
N TYR A 367 -16.05 23.24 -5.39
CA TYR A 367 -15.76 22.66 -4.08
C TYR A 367 -14.27 22.71 -3.70
N ALA A 368 -13.38 23.08 -4.63
CA ALA A 368 -11.94 22.93 -4.49
C ALA A 368 -11.31 23.73 -3.33
N GLN A 369 -12.00 24.74 -2.80
CA GLN A 369 -11.56 25.53 -1.65
C GLN A 369 -12.35 25.24 -0.37
N GLU A 370 -13.49 24.56 -0.48
CA GLU A 370 -14.49 24.39 0.59
C GLU A 370 -14.41 23.02 1.25
N ILE A 371 -13.69 22.09 0.60
CA ILE A 371 -13.48 20.72 1.04
C ILE A 371 -11.99 20.48 1.21
N ASP A 372 -11.63 19.63 2.19
CA ASP A 372 -10.26 19.25 2.41
C ASP A 372 -9.75 18.34 1.26
N PRO A 373 -8.47 18.44 0.87
CA PRO A 373 -7.94 17.70 -0.28
C PRO A 373 -8.03 16.18 -0.16
N PHE A 374 -8.04 15.63 1.06
CA PHE A 374 -8.19 14.20 1.27
C PHE A 374 -9.61 13.73 0.90
N VAL A 375 -10.65 14.46 1.33
CA VAL A 375 -12.04 14.19 0.94
C VAL A 375 -12.26 14.44 -0.56
N ILE A 376 -11.55 15.39 -1.19
CA ILE A 376 -11.57 15.55 -2.66
C ILE A 376 -11.08 14.27 -3.35
N ILE A 377 -9.94 13.71 -2.93
CA ILE A 377 -9.43 12.45 -3.48
C ILE A 377 -10.44 11.31 -3.28
N MET A 378 -11.05 11.22 -2.09
CA MET A 378 -12.10 10.23 -1.84
C MET A 378 -13.27 10.41 -2.82
N GLY A 379 -13.74 11.64 -3.05
CA GLY A 379 -14.81 11.90 -4.02
C GLY A 379 -14.44 11.47 -5.43
N GLU A 380 -13.24 11.81 -5.91
CA GLU A 380 -12.78 11.37 -7.24
C GLU A 380 -12.66 9.85 -7.35
N LEU A 381 -12.21 9.16 -6.29
CA LEU A 381 -12.21 7.70 -6.22
C LEU A 381 -13.64 7.11 -6.28
N PHE A 382 -14.61 7.75 -5.63
CA PHE A 382 -16.02 7.34 -5.70
C PHE A 382 -16.65 7.62 -7.06
N ALA A 383 -16.30 8.74 -7.71
CA ALA A 383 -16.71 9.02 -9.08
C ALA A 383 -16.18 7.96 -10.05
N TRP A 384 -14.92 7.55 -9.87
CA TRP A 384 -14.33 6.42 -10.56
C TRP A 384 -15.08 5.12 -10.33
N ALA A 385 -15.28 4.76 -9.06
CA ALA A 385 -15.98 3.55 -8.70
C ALA A 385 -17.43 3.54 -9.24
N SER A 386 -18.07 4.71 -9.34
CA SER A 386 -19.44 4.87 -9.85
C SER A 386 -19.53 4.59 -11.35
N ILE A 387 -18.62 5.17 -12.14
CA ILE A 387 -18.55 4.88 -13.58
C ILE A 387 -18.27 3.40 -13.84
N GLU A 388 -17.33 2.81 -13.10
CA GLU A 388 -17.04 1.38 -13.20
C GLU A 388 -18.29 0.55 -12.87
N HIS A 389 -19.06 0.97 -11.86
CA HIS A 389 -20.32 0.33 -11.48
C HIS A 389 -21.42 0.46 -12.55
N ASP A 390 -21.57 1.62 -13.18
CA ASP A 390 -22.55 1.82 -14.24
C ASP A 390 -22.24 0.97 -15.47
N VAL A 391 -20.95 0.79 -15.78
CA VAL A 391 -20.50 -0.11 -16.85
C VAL A 391 -20.78 -1.57 -16.49
N PHE A 392 -20.60 -1.99 -15.22
CA PHE A 392 -21.02 -3.33 -14.77
C PHE A 392 -22.50 -3.60 -15.02
N ALA A 393 -23.35 -2.62 -14.74
CA ALA A 393 -24.79 -2.78 -14.79
C ALA A 393 -25.36 -2.66 -16.21
N ASN A 394 -24.75 -1.83 -17.07
CA ASN A 394 -25.39 -1.38 -18.31
C ASN A 394 -24.56 -1.56 -19.59
N ALA A 395 -23.30 -1.97 -19.52
CA ALA A 395 -22.38 -2.00 -20.68
C ALA A 395 -21.69 -3.36 -20.90
N SER A 396 -20.80 -3.44 -21.91
CA SER A 396 -20.06 -4.67 -22.25
C SER A 396 -19.05 -5.02 -21.16
N ARG A 397 -19.02 -6.30 -20.73
CA ARG A 397 -18.02 -6.84 -19.80
C ARG A 397 -16.58 -6.61 -20.27
N GLU A 398 -16.37 -6.49 -21.58
CA GLU A 398 -15.06 -6.26 -22.20
C GLU A 398 -14.45 -4.90 -21.85
N MET A 399 -15.25 -3.95 -21.35
CA MET A 399 -14.76 -2.63 -20.94
C MET A 399 -14.11 -2.62 -19.56
N ILE A 400 -14.32 -3.68 -18.76
CA ILE A 400 -13.81 -3.77 -17.40
C ILE A 400 -12.64 -4.73 -17.33
N SER A 401 -11.57 -4.29 -16.67
CA SER A 401 -10.49 -5.15 -16.21
C SER A 401 -10.80 -5.60 -14.78
N PRO A 402 -10.92 -6.91 -14.50
CA PRO A 402 -11.05 -7.42 -13.13
C PRO A 402 -9.90 -6.94 -12.24
N GLU A 403 -8.67 -6.91 -12.74
CA GLU A 403 -7.49 -6.47 -11.98
C GLU A 403 -7.57 -4.98 -11.61
N LEU A 404 -7.98 -4.13 -12.54
CA LEU A 404 -8.21 -2.70 -12.23
C LEU A 404 -9.32 -2.50 -11.19
N CYS A 405 -10.37 -3.33 -11.24
CA CYS A 405 -11.44 -3.28 -10.25
C CYS A 405 -10.93 -3.71 -8.87
N ARG A 406 -10.03 -4.70 -8.79
CA ARG A 406 -9.36 -5.09 -7.55
C ARG A 406 -8.53 -3.95 -6.95
N SER A 407 -7.79 -3.22 -7.78
CA SER A 407 -7.08 -2.00 -7.36
C SER A 407 -8.02 -0.90 -6.90
N THR A 408 -9.18 -0.74 -7.55
CA THR A 408 -10.24 0.18 -7.11
C THR A 408 -10.78 -0.21 -5.73
N PHE A 409 -11.06 -1.50 -5.50
CA PHE A 409 -11.51 -1.98 -4.18
C PHE A 409 -10.45 -1.85 -3.11
N LEU A 410 -9.17 -2.04 -3.44
CA LEU A 410 -8.07 -1.79 -2.51
C LEU A 410 -8.04 -0.32 -2.06
N CYS A 411 -8.15 0.62 -3.01
CA CYS A 411 -8.27 2.04 -2.70
C CYS A 411 -9.50 2.31 -1.81
N LEU A 412 -10.68 1.85 -2.22
CA LEU A 412 -11.91 2.07 -1.45
C LEU A 412 -11.78 1.54 -0.02
N ARG A 413 -11.36 0.28 0.15
CA ARG A 413 -11.16 -0.35 1.45
C ARG A 413 -10.26 0.50 2.36
N ARG A 414 -9.07 0.86 1.87
CA ARG A 414 -8.06 1.56 2.68
C ARG A 414 -8.47 3.00 3.01
N PHE A 415 -9.01 3.74 2.04
CA PHE A 415 -9.48 5.12 2.28
C PHE A 415 -10.67 5.15 3.21
N LEU A 416 -11.62 4.22 3.06
CA LEU A 416 -12.79 4.15 3.92
C LEU A 416 -12.42 3.81 5.35
N ASN A 417 -11.62 2.76 5.55
CA ASN A 417 -11.20 2.37 6.89
C ASN A 417 -10.36 3.47 7.57
N ALA A 418 -9.48 4.14 6.82
CA ALA A 418 -8.71 5.27 7.32
C ALA A 418 -9.59 6.49 7.67
N ALA A 419 -10.53 6.86 6.81
CA ALA A 419 -11.40 8.01 7.04
C ALA A 419 -12.40 7.78 8.18
N SER A 420 -12.82 6.54 8.38
CA SER A 420 -13.74 6.10 9.45
C SER A 420 -13.05 5.85 10.79
N SER A 421 -11.72 5.97 10.86
CA SER A 421 -10.97 5.80 12.10
C SER A 421 -11.29 6.90 13.10
N PRO A 422 -11.59 6.56 14.37
CA PRO A 422 -11.96 7.56 15.38
C PRO A 422 -10.76 8.47 15.68
N VAL A 423 -10.97 9.77 15.48
CA VAL A 423 -10.02 10.79 15.90
C VAL A 423 -10.45 11.32 17.27
N ASP A 424 -9.62 11.05 18.29
CA ASP A 424 -9.79 11.56 19.64
C ASP A 424 -9.41 13.05 19.68
N CYS A 425 -10.31 13.90 19.21
CA CYS A 425 -10.14 15.35 19.21
C CYS A 425 -10.16 15.97 20.62
N ASP A 426 -10.56 15.22 21.64
CA ASP A 426 -10.59 15.68 23.03
C ASP A 426 -9.17 15.81 23.61
N LYS A 427 -8.18 15.15 22.99
CA LYS A 427 -6.76 15.49 23.14
C LYS A 427 -6.44 16.73 22.32
N TRP A 428 -6.97 17.88 22.75
CA TRP A 428 -6.84 19.20 22.13
C TRP A 428 -5.41 19.60 21.71
N ASN A 429 -4.38 18.97 22.27
CA ASN A 429 -2.98 19.20 21.93
C ASN A 429 -2.47 18.46 20.68
N ASP A 430 -3.11 17.37 20.27
CA ASP A 430 -2.58 16.50 19.21
C ASP A 430 -2.82 17.10 17.80
N TYR A 431 -3.86 17.95 17.66
CA TYR A 431 -4.25 18.59 16.39
C TYR A 431 -4.22 20.13 16.44
N GLN A 432 -3.44 20.71 17.35
CA GLN A 432 -3.19 22.16 17.42
C GLN A 432 -4.47 23.03 17.48
N GLY A 433 -5.55 22.51 18.06
CA GLY A 433 -6.84 23.20 18.16
C GLY A 433 -7.68 23.23 16.86
N VAL A 434 -7.36 22.38 15.88
CA VAL A 434 -8.17 22.19 14.67
C VAL A 434 -9.35 21.27 14.97
N ALA A 435 -10.56 21.75 14.70
CA ALA A 435 -11.79 20.99 14.91
C ALA A 435 -11.97 19.89 13.85
N ALA A 436 -12.64 18.78 14.22
CA ALA A 436 -12.72 17.56 13.42
C ALA A 436 -13.29 17.76 12.01
N GLU A 437 -14.23 18.70 11.83
CA GLU A 437 -14.81 19.04 10.52
C GLU A 437 -13.76 19.56 9.52
N ASN A 438 -12.64 20.08 10.01
CA ASN A 438 -11.53 20.57 9.20
C ASN A 438 -10.41 19.54 9.03
N LEU A 439 -10.51 18.36 9.64
CA LEU A 439 -9.51 17.30 9.55
C LEU A 439 -9.80 16.37 8.36
N PRO A 440 -8.79 15.63 7.86
CA PRO A 440 -8.93 14.69 6.73
C PRO A 440 -9.60 13.38 7.18
N VAL A 441 -10.82 13.48 7.70
CA VAL A 441 -11.61 12.36 8.23
C VAL A 441 -13.03 12.42 7.70
N MET A 442 -13.74 11.31 7.85
CA MET A 442 -15.15 11.26 7.51
C MET A 442 -15.96 12.26 8.37
N PRO A 443 -16.85 13.06 7.76
CA PRO A 443 -17.83 13.89 8.47
C PRO A 443 -18.63 13.12 9.51
N LYS A 444 -19.01 13.80 10.61
CA LYS A 444 -19.91 13.23 11.62
C LYS A 444 -21.37 13.21 11.13
N ALA A 445 -21.69 14.01 10.11
CA ALA A 445 -23.00 14.05 9.48
C ALA A 445 -23.41 12.68 8.93
N LYS A 446 -24.53 12.14 9.43
CA LYS A 446 -25.12 10.86 8.99
C LYS A 446 -25.40 10.78 7.49
N GLU A 447 -25.65 11.92 6.85
CA GLU A 447 -25.92 11.97 5.41
C GLU A 447 -24.70 11.53 4.59
N PHE A 448 -23.50 11.97 4.98
CA PHE A 448 -22.27 11.59 4.29
C PHE A 448 -22.02 10.09 4.38
N SER A 449 -22.08 9.52 5.59
CA SER A 449 -21.86 8.09 5.79
C SER A 449 -22.95 7.25 5.11
N ALA A 450 -24.21 7.67 5.15
CA ALA A 450 -25.31 6.96 4.49
C ALA A 450 -25.15 6.91 2.96
N ILE A 451 -24.81 8.02 2.30
CA ILE A 451 -24.56 8.06 0.84
C ILE A 451 -23.44 7.09 0.47
N LEU A 452 -22.34 7.15 1.23
CA LEU A 452 -21.15 6.34 1.02
C LEU A 452 -21.44 4.85 1.18
N VAL A 453 -22.03 4.46 2.31
CA VAL A 453 -22.31 3.07 2.67
C VAL A 453 -23.26 2.46 1.65
N ARG A 454 -24.33 3.19 1.30
CA ARG A 454 -25.29 2.77 0.29
C ARG A 454 -24.61 2.44 -1.05
N PHE A 455 -23.70 3.30 -1.51
CA PHE A 455 -22.97 3.06 -2.75
C PHE A 455 -22.04 1.85 -2.65
N VAL A 456 -21.26 1.72 -1.57
CA VAL A 456 -20.33 0.59 -1.38
C VAL A 456 -21.08 -0.74 -1.37
N VAL A 457 -22.18 -0.83 -0.60
CA VAL A 457 -23.04 -2.03 -0.55
C VAL A 457 -23.54 -2.39 -1.95
N LYS A 458 -24.09 -1.40 -2.67
CA LYS A 458 -24.58 -1.59 -4.04
C LYS A 458 -23.48 -2.13 -4.97
N LYS A 459 -22.28 -1.53 -4.92
CA LYS A 459 -21.14 -1.92 -5.78
C LYS A 459 -20.64 -3.32 -5.46
N VAL A 460 -20.41 -3.64 -4.19
CA VAL A 460 -19.93 -4.97 -3.74
C VAL A 460 -20.90 -6.06 -4.20
N LEU A 461 -22.20 -5.87 -3.96
CA LEU A 461 -23.20 -6.88 -4.30
C LEU A 461 -23.38 -7.04 -5.82
N SER A 462 -23.28 -5.95 -6.60
CA SER A 462 -23.24 -6.05 -8.06
C SER A 462 -22.05 -6.83 -8.60
N VAL A 463 -20.88 -6.72 -7.97
CA VAL A 463 -19.69 -7.50 -8.36
C VAL A 463 -19.91 -8.98 -8.05
N LEU A 464 -20.43 -9.31 -6.87
CA LEU A 464 -20.74 -10.70 -6.51
C LEU A 464 -21.77 -11.34 -7.45
N LEU A 465 -22.77 -10.58 -7.90
CA LEU A 465 -23.76 -11.05 -8.88
C LEU A 465 -23.18 -11.26 -10.27
N ASN A 466 -22.42 -10.28 -10.78
CA ASN A 466 -22.05 -10.24 -12.20
C ASN A 466 -20.70 -10.89 -12.50
N TYR A 467 -19.80 -10.93 -11.53
CA TYR A 467 -18.41 -11.41 -11.62
C TYR A 467 -18.12 -12.49 -10.58
N GLY A 468 -19.12 -13.28 -10.20
CA GLY A 468 -18.98 -14.38 -9.24
C GLY A 468 -17.96 -15.46 -9.63
N SER A 469 -17.49 -15.51 -10.89
CA SER A 469 -16.38 -16.37 -11.32
C SER A 469 -14.99 -15.79 -10.98
N GLU A 470 -14.88 -14.48 -10.77
CA GLU A 470 -13.64 -13.79 -10.43
C GLU A 470 -13.40 -13.87 -8.91
N GLU A 471 -12.86 -14.99 -8.44
CA GLU A 471 -12.71 -15.27 -7.01
C GLU A 471 -11.92 -14.17 -6.27
N LYS A 472 -10.78 -13.73 -6.81
CA LYS A 472 -9.95 -12.70 -6.18
C LYS A 472 -10.68 -11.35 -6.10
N LEU A 473 -11.38 -10.96 -7.16
CA LEU A 473 -12.19 -9.74 -7.18
C LEU A 473 -13.36 -9.80 -6.19
N CYS A 474 -14.06 -10.94 -6.12
CA CYS A 474 -15.10 -11.16 -5.14
C CYS A 474 -14.57 -11.04 -3.70
N GLN A 475 -13.35 -11.53 -3.45
CA GLN A 475 -12.72 -11.43 -2.15
C GLN A 475 -12.39 -9.98 -1.80
N ASP A 476 -11.79 -9.22 -2.71
CA ASP A 476 -11.46 -7.80 -2.50
C ASP A 476 -12.73 -6.96 -2.25
N ALA A 477 -13.84 -7.28 -2.94
CA ALA A 477 -15.14 -6.65 -2.70
C ALA A 477 -15.70 -6.97 -1.29
N ILE A 478 -15.60 -8.22 -0.84
CA ILE A 478 -16.01 -8.62 0.52
C ILE A 478 -15.12 -7.96 1.58
N ASP A 479 -13.81 -7.84 1.34
CA ASP A 479 -12.87 -7.19 2.27
C ASP A 479 -13.17 -5.68 2.40
N CYS A 480 -13.60 -5.03 1.33
CA CYS A 480 -14.09 -3.64 1.36
C CYS A 480 -15.36 -3.49 2.23
N LEU A 481 -16.27 -4.46 2.19
CA LEU A 481 -17.44 -4.46 3.06
C LEU A 481 -17.06 -4.71 4.53
N LEU A 482 -16.14 -5.65 4.77
CA LEU A 482 -15.63 -5.97 6.12
C LEU A 482 -14.96 -4.76 6.79
N SER A 483 -14.24 -3.94 6.02
CA SER A 483 -13.53 -2.78 6.57
C SER A 483 -14.45 -1.66 7.08
N LEU A 484 -15.75 -1.72 6.77
CA LEU A 484 -16.76 -0.78 7.25
C LEU A 484 -17.54 -1.28 8.47
N VAL A 485 -17.43 -2.57 8.83
CA VAL A 485 -18.28 -3.18 9.86
C VAL A 485 -18.13 -2.49 11.20
N GLU A 486 -16.90 -2.21 11.63
CA GLU A 486 -16.65 -1.63 12.95
C GLU A 486 -17.29 -0.26 13.14
N SER A 487 -17.27 0.58 12.10
CA SER A 487 -17.75 1.96 12.18
C SER A 487 -19.17 2.16 11.63
N HIS A 488 -19.65 1.28 10.74
CA HIS A 488 -20.85 1.51 9.94
C HIS A 488 -21.79 0.30 9.84
N ALA A 489 -21.68 -0.73 10.69
CA ALA A 489 -22.57 -1.90 10.67
C ALA A 489 -24.07 -1.53 10.70
N SER A 490 -24.46 -0.53 11.49
CA SER A 490 -25.87 -0.09 11.57
C SER A 490 -26.33 0.55 10.26
N ASP A 491 -25.49 1.38 9.65
CA ASP A 491 -25.79 2.04 8.37
C ASP A 491 -25.95 0.98 7.27
N ILE A 492 -25.05 -0.02 7.23
CA ILE A 492 -25.11 -1.15 6.29
C ILE A 492 -26.38 -1.97 6.50
N ALA A 493 -26.67 -2.39 7.75
CA ALA A 493 -27.83 -3.21 8.08
C ALA A 493 -29.16 -2.50 7.80
N SER A 494 -29.17 -1.16 7.76
CA SER A 494 -30.36 -0.37 7.42
C SER A 494 -30.54 -0.11 5.92
N SER A 495 -29.55 -0.42 5.08
CA SER A 495 -29.57 -0.13 3.64
C SER A 495 -30.59 -1.01 2.91
N PRO A 496 -31.62 -0.44 2.26
CA PRO A 496 -32.59 -1.21 1.46
C PRO A 496 -31.94 -2.04 0.35
N GLU A 497 -30.87 -1.51 -0.24
CA GLU A 497 -30.12 -2.14 -1.32
C GLU A 497 -29.49 -3.46 -0.84
N LEU A 498 -29.01 -3.55 0.40
CA LEU A 498 -28.52 -4.81 0.96
C LEU A 498 -29.58 -5.91 0.83
N PHE A 499 -30.81 -5.62 1.23
CA PHE A 499 -31.91 -6.57 1.21
C PHE A 499 -32.35 -6.94 -0.22
N GLU A 500 -32.42 -5.97 -1.11
CA GLU A 500 -32.78 -6.20 -2.52
C GLU A 500 -31.80 -7.18 -3.18
N TYR A 501 -30.50 -6.92 -3.02
CA TYR A 501 -29.45 -7.71 -3.64
C TYR A 501 -29.28 -9.09 -3.00
N LEU A 502 -29.37 -9.20 -1.66
CA LEU A 502 -29.27 -10.50 -0.98
C LEU A 502 -30.39 -11.46 -1.39
N ASN A 503 -31.59 -10.95 -1.65
CA ASN A 503 -32.69 -11.79 -2.15
C ASN A 503 -32.44 -12.33 -3.56
N SER A 504 -31.61 -11.66 -4.36
CA SER A 504 -31.24 -12.08 -5.72
C SER A 504 -30.02 -13.02 -5.76
N LEU A 505 -29.22 -13.04 -4.69
CA LEU A 505 -27.96 -13.79 -4.62
C LEU A 505 -28.18 -15.23 -4.19
N ASP A 506 -27.65 -16.18 -4.96
CA ASP A 506 -27.45 -17.54 -4.47
C ASP A 506 -26.10 -17.65 -3.77
N ILE A 507 -26.05 -17.24 -2.49
CA ILE A 507 -24.82 -17.18 -1.69
C ILE A 507 -24.06 -18.52 -1.71
N ALA A 508 -24.77 -19.65 -1.68
CA ALA A 508 -24.15 -20.97 -1.65
C ALA A 508 -23.34 -21.28 -2.92
N ARG A 509 -23.63 -20.62 -4.04
CA ARG A 509 -22.94 -20.83 -5.31
C ARG A 509 -21.75 -19.89 -5.54
N LEU A 510 -21.54 -18.90 -4.67
CA LEU A 510 -20.40 -17.99 -4.78
C LEU A 510 -19.10 -18.66 -4.31
N PRO A 511 -17.94 -18.40 -4.94
CA PRO A 511 -16.66 -19.00 -4.54
C PRO A 511 -16.24 -18.57 -3.13
N ASN A 512 -16.46 -17.30 -2.76
CA ASN A 512 -16.10 -16.75 -1.44
C ASN A 512 -17.26 -16.73 -0.43
N ARG A 513 -18.23 -17.65 -0.57
CA ARG A 513 -19.44 -17.73 0.27
C ARG A 513 -19.18 -17.73 1.77
N ALA A 514 -18.11 -18.39 2.24
CA ALA A 514 -17.74 -18.41 3.65
C ALA A 514 -17.36 -16.99 4.15
N ASN A 515 -16.59 -16.24 3.37
CA ASN A 515 -16.18 -14.89 3.74
C ASN A 515 -17.32 -13.88 3.62
N LEU A 516 -18.20 -14.03 2.61
CA LEU A 516 -19.42 -13.22 2.53
C LEU A 516 -20.33 -13.48 3.74
N MET A 517 -20.54 -14.75 4.10
CA MET A 517 -21.34 -15.11 5.26
C MET A 517 -20.74 -14.56 6.55
N LYS A 518 -19.41 -14.63 6.71
CA LYS A 518 -18.70 -14.00 7.83
C LYS A 518 -19.02 -12.50 7.88
N ALA A 519 -18.91 -11.78 6.77
CA ALA A 519 -19.17 -10.35 6.71
C ALA A 519 -20.61 -10.01 7.11
N LEU A 520 -21.59 -10.72 6.54
CA LEU A 520 -23.01 -10.51 6.81
C LEU A 520 -23.38 -10.75 8.29
N VAL A 521 -22.83 -11.80 8.91
CA VAL A 521 -23.03 -12.07 10.35
C VAL A 521 -22.37 -11.01 11.21
N LEU A 522 -21.16 -10.55 10.86
CA LEU A 522 -20.47 -9.47 11.58
C LEU A 522 -21.23 -8.14 11.50
N ILE A 523 -21.78 -7.79 10.32
CA ILE A 523 -22.64 -6.61 10.15
C ILE A 523 -23.86 -6.70 11.08
N GLY A 524 -24.56 -7.85 11.05
CA GLY A 524 -25.70 -8.09 11.93
C GLY A 524 -25.30 -7.92 13.40
N ALA A 525 -24.24 -8.59 13.84
CA ALA A 525 -23.80 -8.56 15.24
C ALA A 525 -23.34 -7.18 15.73
N ALA A 526 -22.67 -6.40 14.88
CA ALA A 526 -22.14 -5.08 15.21
C ALA A 526 -23.17 -3.94 15.03
N ALA A 527 -24.37 -4.22 14.51
CA ALA A 527 -25.42 -3.20 14.42
C ALA A 527 -25.87 -2.77 15.82
N ASN A 528 -25.95 -1.45 16.05
CA ASN A 528 -26.32 -0.85 17.34
C ASN A 528 -27.84 -0.73 17.51
N ASP A 529 -28.60 -1.66 16.93
CA ASP A 529 -30.06 -1.68 16.96
C ASP A 529 -30.56 -3.13 16.94
N GLN A 530 -31.39 -3.49 17.92
CA GLN A 530 -31.87 -4.87 18.09
C GLN A 530 -32.81 -5.30 16.95
N GLU A 531 -33.62 -4.39 16.40
CA GLU A 531 -34.50 -4.71 15.28
C GLU A 531 -33.69 -5.00 14.02
N LEU A 532 -32.63 -4.21 13.77
CA LEU A 532 -31.69 -4.48 12.67
C LEU A 532 -30.96 -5.82 12.86
N GLN A 533 -30.52 -6.14 14.08
CA GLN A 533 -29.91 -7.43 14.40
C GLN A 533 -30.85 -8.61 14.09
N GLU A 534 -32.10 -8.53 14.57
CA GLU A 534 -33.11 -9.57 14.34
C GLU A 534 -33.48 -9.72 12.86
N ASN A 535 -33.56 -8.60 12.12
CA ASN A 535 -33.85 -8.61 10.69
C ASN A 535 -32.71 -9.25 9.89
N MET A 536 -31.47 -8.88 10.17
CA MET A 536 -30.28 -9.51 9.56
C MET A 536 -30.23 -11.01 9.86
N PHE A 537 -30.48 -11.41 11.10
CA PHE A 537 -30.55 -12.81 11.51
C PHE A 537 -31.59 -13.59 10.69
N LYS A 538 -32.83 -13.09 10.63
CA LYS A 538 -33.95 -13.73 9.91
C LYS A 538 -33.68 -13.83 8.40
N LEU A 539 -32.96 -12.88 7.82
CA LEU A 539 -32.68 -12.88 6.39
C LEU A 539 -31.55 -13.82 6.01
N ILE A 540 -30.54 -13.96 6.87
CA ILE A 540 -29.29 -14.64 6.51
C ILE A 540 -29.26 -16.07 7.05
N LEU A 541 -29.54 -16.25 8.35
CA LEU A 541 -29.32 -17.53 9.03
C LEU A 541 -30.52 -18.47 8.91
N VAL A 542 -31.75 -17.95 8.96
CA VAL A 542 -32.96 -18.79 8.83
C VAL A 542 -33.02 -19.48 7.46
N PRO A 543 -32.87 -18.79 6.31
CA PRO A 543 -32.94 -19.46 5.02
C PRO A 543 -31.79 -20.44 4.78
N LEU A 544 -30.61 -20.18 5.34
CA LEU A 544 -29.48 -21.10 5.28
C LEU A 544 -29.78 -22.42 6.02
N SER A 545 -30.32 -22.32 7.25
CA SER A 545 -30.72 -23.49 8.04
C SER A 545 -31.83 -24.29 7.36
N GLU A 546 -32.88 -23.63 6.87
CA GLU A 546 -34.00 -24.29 6.16
C GLU A 546 -33.53 -25.01 4.89
N ARG A 547 -32.69 -24.37 4.07
CA ARG A 547 -32.14 -24.97 2.84
C ARG A 547 -31.22 -26.15 3.13
N PHE A 548 -30.39 -26.06 4.16
CA PHE A 548 -29.54 -27.16 4.61
C PHE A 548 -30.37 -28.36 5.08
N MET A 549 -31.35 -28.14 5.96
CA MET A 549 -32.23 -29.20 6.45
C MET A 549 -33.02 -29.86 5.32
N ALA A 550 -33.50 -29.07 4.36
CA ALA A 550 -34.14 -29.59 3.16
C ALA A 550 -33.19 -30.48 2.33
N ALA A 551 -31.95 -30.04 2.09
CA ALA A 551 -30.97 -30.82 1.33
C ALA A 551 -30.60 -32.14 2.02
N VAL A 552 -30.40 -32.15 3.34
CA VAL A 552 -30.08 -33.35 4.12
C VAL A 552 -31.24 -34.35 4.18
N SER A 553 -32.48 -33.87 4.03
CA SER A 553 -33.67 -34.73 4.02
C SER A 553 -33.85 -35.55 2.73
N VAL A 554 -33.10 -35.22 1.68
CA VAL A 554 -33.11 -35.92 0.39
C VAL A 554 -32.07 -37.04 0.39
N PRO A 555 -32.36 -38.23 -0.17
CA PRO A 555 -31.35 -39.30 -0.28
C PRO A 555 -30.10 -38.84 -1.03
N SER A 556 -28.92 -39.27 -0.55
CA SER A 556 -27.62 -38.88 -1.12
C SER A 556 -27.54 -39.14 -2.63
N GLN A 557 -27.17 -38.07 -3.33
CA GLN A 557 -26.91 -37.99 -4.76
C GLN A 557 -25.79 -36.96 -4.94
N THR A 558 -24.93 -37.13 -5.94
CA THR A 558 -23.74 -36.29 -6.13
C THR A 558 -24.03 -34.79 -6.14
N GLU A 559 -25.14 -34.36 -6.73
CA GLU A 559 -25.57 -32.95 -6.74
C GLU A 559 -26.04 -32.46 -5.36
N VAL A 560 -26.76 -33.29 -4.61
CA VAL A 560 -27.23 -32.98 -3.24
C VAL A 560 -26.05 -32.92 -2.29
N ASP A 561 -25.09 -33.86 -2.41
CA ASP A 561 -23.89 -33.88 -1.59
C ASP A 561 -23.04 -32.61 -1.83
N SER A 562 -22.93 -32.15 -3.09
CA SER A 562 -22.26 -30.88 -3.42
C SER A 562 -22.95 -29.68 -2.77
N GLN A 563 -24.28 -29.61 -2.82
CA GLN A 563 -25.05 -28.53 -2.18
C GLN A 563 -24.87 -28.52 -0.66
N ILE A 564 -24.82 -29.70 -0.03
CA ILE A 564 -24.54 -29.82 1.41
C ILE A 564 -23.14 -29.25 1.73
N VAL A 565 -22.13 -29.55 0.92
CA VAL A 565 -20.77 -28.99 1.09
C VAL A 565 -20.78 -27.47 0.98
N ASP A 566 -21.52 -26.91 0.01
CA ASP A 566 -21.64 -25.46 -0.15
C ASP A 566 -22.28 -24.80 1.09
N TYR A 567 -23.34 -25.39 1.64
CA TYR A 567 -23.98 -24.90 2.87
C TYR A 567 -23.06 -25.04 4.11
N LEU A 568 -22.30 -26.12 4.22
CA LEU A 568 -21.32 -26.29 5.30
C LEU A 568 -20.22 -25.22 5.25
N GLN A 569 -19.81 -24.79 4.05
CA GLN A 569 -18.88 -23.67 3.91
C GLN A 569 -19.51 -22.32 4.30
N CYS A 570 -20.81 -22.12 4.06
CA CYS A 570 -21.51 -20.97 4.63
C CYS A 570 -21.49 -21.02 6.17
N PHE A 571 -21.77 -22.17 6.79
CA PHE A 571 -21.69 -22.32 8.24
C PHE A 571 -20.28 -22.11 8.80
N ASP A 572 -19.22 -22.49 8.09
CA ASP A 572 -17.83 -22.13 8.44
C ASP A 572 -17.65 -20.60 8.51
N GLY A 573 -18.26 -19.87 7.58
CA GLY A 573 -18.33 -18.40 7.63
C GLY A 573 -19.02 -17.87 8.88
N VAL A 574 -20.18 -18.43 9.25
CA VAL A 574 -20.92 -18.08 10.48
C VAL A 574 -20.06 -18.34 11.72
N ALA A 575 -19.40 -19.50 11.79
CA ALA A 575 -18.51 -19.85 12.89
C ALA A 575 -17.33 -18.87 13.01
N LYS A 576 -16.71 -18.49 11.89
CA LYS A 576 -15.62 -17.49 11.85
C LYS A 576 -16.05 -16.08 12.25
N ALA A 577 -17.34 -15.76 12.20
CA ALA A 577 -17.90 -14.49 12.65
C ALA A 577 -18.27 -14.46 14.13
N SER A 578 -18.13 -15.57 14.86
CA SER A 578 -18.49 -15.65 16.27
C SER A 578 -17.59 -14.74 17.12
N GLN A 579 -18.21 -13.78 17.80
CA GLN A 579 -17.58 -12.88 18.77
C GLN A 579 -18.16 -13.11 20.16
N SER A 580 -17.50 -12.64 21.21
CA SER A 580 -17.92 -12.88 22.60
C SER A 580 -19.37 -12.45 22.88
N HIS A 581 -19.86 -11.39 22.22
CA HIS A 581 -21.22 -10.89 22.40
C HIS A 581 -22.25 -11.56 21.47
N SER A 582 -21.84 -12.09 20.32
CA SER A 582 -22.73 -12.74 19.35
C SER A 582 -22.80 -14.27 19.51
N ALA A 583 -21.78 -14.88 20.13
CA ALA A 583 -21.68 -16.33 20.32
C ALA A 583 -22.92 -16.94 21.03
N PRO A 584 -23.50 -16.36 22.10
CA PRO A 584 -24.67 -16.97 22.74
C PRO A 584 -25.87 -17.10 21.79
N VAL A 585 -26.10 -16.11 20.93
CA VAL A 585 -27.19 -16.12 19.93
C VAL A 585 -26.87 -17.08 18.79
N LEU A 586 -25.62 -17.07 18.32
CA LEU A 586 -25.19 -17.94 17.22
C LEU A 586 -25.21 -19.42 17.62
N PHE A 587 -24.87 -19.77 18.86
CA PHE A 587 -24.78 -21.17 19.32
C PHE A 587 -26.01 -21.66 20.11
N SER A 588 -26.99 -20.80 20.44
CA SER A 588 -28.25 -21.25 21.05
C SER A 588 -29.23 -21.85 20.05
N GLU A 589 -29.01 -21.60 18.75
CA GLU A 589 -29.93 -21.91 17.65
C GLU A 589 -29.40 -23.02 16.71
N PHE A 590 -28.21 -23.57 17.00
CA PHE A 590 -27.70 -24.84 16.46
C PHE A 590 -27.74 -25.92 17.55
#